data_AF-A0A3P6FYI7-F1
#
_entry.id   AF-A0A3P6FYI7-F1
#
_cell.length_a   1.000
_cell.length_b   1.000
_cell.length_c   1.000
_cell.angle_alpha   90.00
_cell.angle_beta   90.00
_cell.angle_gamma   90.00
#
_symmetry.space_group_name_H-M   'P 1'
#
loop_
_entity.id
_entity.type
_entity.pdbx_description
1 polymer ?
#
loop_
_entity_poly.entity_id
_entity_poly.type
_entity_poly.pdbx_seq_one_letter_code
_entity_poly.pdbx_strand_id
1 'polypeptide(L)' 'MVAERAKTVPQNIISADSSLTSVLLMQTHALSGIEACRCIAPHILASEAQRVAVLLYEYHMKL' A
#
# COMPACT_ATOMS: atom_id res chain seq x y z
N MET A 1 -23.95 -10.26 -1.07
CA MET A 1 -23.02 -10.07 -2.20
C MET A 1 -21.67 -10.61 -1.73
N VAL A 2 -21.13 -11.65 -2.36
CA VAL A 2 -19.80 -12.18 -2.00
C VAL A 2 -18.78 -11.24 -2.63
N ALA A 3 -17.93 -10.61 -1.82
CA ALA A 3 -16.81 -9.83 -2.35
C ALA A 3 -15.78 -10.80 -2.92
N GLU A 4 -15.62 -10.79 -4.24
CA GLU A 4 -14.59 -11.60 -4.89
C GLU A 4 -13.22 -10.92 -4.78
N ARG A 5 -12.21 -11.71 -4.44
CA ARG A 5 -10.83 -11.24 -4.36
C ARG A 5 -10.27 -11.02 -5.77
N ALA A 6 -9.60 -9.89 -5.99
CA ALA A 6 -8.76 -9.68 -7.16
C ALA A 6 -7.60 -10.70 -7.18
N LYS A 7 -7.67 -11.69 -8.07
CA LYS A 7 -6.70 -12.81 -8.14
C LYS A 7 -5.29 -12.38 -8.55
N THR A 8 -5.18 -11.22 -9.20
CA THR A 8 -3.94 -10.73 -9.82
C THR A 8 -3.13 -9.79 -8.94
N VAL A 9 -3.68 -9.35 -7.80
CA VAL A 9 -2.97 -8.56 -6.80
C VAL A 9 -2.19 -9.52 -5.88
N PRO A 10 -0.88 -9.31 -5.66
CA PRO A 10 -0.09 -10.13 -4.74
C PRO A 10 -0.67 -10.15 -3.32
N GLN A 11 -0.45 -11.24 -2.59
CA GLN A 11 -0.76 -11.28 -1.15
C GLN A 11 0.44 -10.83 -0.34
N ASN A 12 0.18 -9.96 0.64
CA ASN A 12 1.14 -9.73 1.70
C ASN A 12 1.02 -10.85 2.74
N ILE A 13 2.11 -11.59 2.95
CA ILE A 13 2.21 -12.68 3.93
C ILE A 13 2.81 -12.23 5.27
N ILE A 14 3.26 -10.98 5.35
CA ILE A 14 3.88 -10.38 6.53
C ILE A 14 2.84 -9.52 7.23
N SER A 15 2.31 -10.01 8.36
CA SER A 15 1.25 -9.32 9.11
C SER A 15 1.65 -7.92 9.59
N ALA A 16 2.94 -7.72 9.92
CA ALA A 16 3.48 -6.44 10.33
C ALA A 16 3.34 -5.34 9.26
N ASP A 17 3.32 -5.73 7.97
CA ASP A 17 3.21 -4.78 6.85
C ASP A 17 1.75 -4.55 6.40
N SER A 18 0.77 -5.12 7.10
CA SER A 18 -0.64 -5.13 6.69
C SER A 18 -1.25 -3.72 6.58
N SER A 19 -0.91 -2.81 7.49
CA SER A 19 -1.39 -1.43 7.48
C SER A 19 -0.87 -0.67 6.26
N LEU A 20 0.46 -0.69 6.04
CA LEU A 20 1.10 -0.05 4.91
C LEU A 20 0.58 -0.62 3.58
N THR A 21 0.49 -1.95 3.47
CA THR A 21 -0.05 -2.62 2.28
C THR A 21 -1.46 -2.12 1.96
N SER A 22 -2.31 -2.02 2.98
CA SER A 22 -3.70 -1.56 2.81
C SER A 22 -3.75 -0.11 2.31
N VAL A 23 -2.94 0.79 2.89
CA VAL A 23 -2.85 2.20 2.46
C VAL A 23 -2.39 2.31 1.01
N LEU A 24 -1.33 1.59 0.64
CA LEU A 24 -0.81 1.59 -0.73
C LEU A 24 -1.84 1.05 -1.73
N LEU A 25 -2.57 -0.02 -1.38
CA LEU A 25 -3.64 -0.56 -2.21
C LEU A 25 -4.79 0.44 -2.40
N MET A 26 -5.23 1.09 -1.32
CA MET A 26 -6.30 2.11 -1.39
C MET A 26 -5.88 3.29 -2.25
N GLN A 27 -4.69 3.84 -2.00
CA GLN A 27 -4.15 4.98 -2.74
C GLN A 27 -3.96 4.65 -4.23
N THR A 28 -3.30 3.53 -4.52
CA THR A 28 -3.01 3.11 -5.91
C THR A 28 -4.31 2.83 -6.67
N HIS A 29 -5.28 2.18 -6.03
CA HIS A 29 -6.58 1.95 -6.64
C HIS A 29 -7.33 3.25 -6.95
N ALA A 30 -7.33 4.20 -6.02
CA ALA A 30 -8.00 5.49 -6.20
C ALA A 30 -7.38 6.34 -7.31
N LEU A 31 -6.06 6.28 -7.51
CA LEU A 31 -5.34 7.11 -8.49
C LEU A 31 -5.23 6.45 -9.87
N SER A 32 -5.02 5.14 -9.91
CA SER A 32 -4.57 4.42 -11.11
C SER A 32 -5.39 3.16 -11.41
N GLY A 33 -6.45 2.90 -10.64
CA GLY A 33 -7.31 1.73 -10.81
C GLY A 33 -6.70 0.43 -10.28
N ILE A 34 -7.49 -0.65 -10.37
CA ILE A 34 -7.14 -1.96 -9.78
C ILE A 34 -5.90 -2.62 -10.43
N GLU A 35 -5.66 -2.36 -11.71
CA GLU A 35 -4.55 -2.95 -12.44
C GLU A 35 -3.19 -2.48 -11.91
N ALA A 36 -3.10 -1.23 -11.46
CA ALA A 36 -1.88 -0.69 -10.86
C ALA A 36 -1.55 -1.32 -9.51
N CYS A 37 -2.55 -1.86 -8.78
CA CYS A 37 -2.33 -2.55 -7.51
C CYS A 37 -1.48 -3.81 -7.64
N ARG A 38 -1.31 -4.37 -8.84
CA ARG A 38 -0.44 -5.53 -9.10
C ARG A 38 1.04 -5.23 -8.81
N CYS A 39 1.43 -3.96 -8.83
CA CYS A 39 2.79 -3.51 -8.52
C CYS A 39 3.08 -3.47 -7.01
N ILE A 40 2.05 -3.60 -6.14
CA ILE A 40 2.22 -3.64 -4.70
C ILE A 40 2.63 -5.05 -4.28
N ALA A 41 3.94 -5.24 -4.06
CA ALA A 41 4.55 -6.52 -3.71
C ALA A 41 5.46 -6.41 -2.48
N PRO A 42 5.71 -7.50 -1.73
CA PRO A 42 6.45 -7.44 -0.47
C PRO A 42 7.83 -6.74 -0.57
N HIS A 43 8.54 -6.91 -1.68
CA HIS A 43 9.88 -6.34 -1.86
C HIS A 43 9.92 -4.81 -1.93
N ILE A 44 8.81 -4.13 -2.24
CA ILE A 44 8.74 -2.65 -2.26
C ILE A 44 8.31 -2.05 -0.93
N LEU A 45 7.79 -2.87 0.01
CA LEU A 45 7.16 -2.35 1.23
C LEU A 45 8.17 -1.67 2.15
N ALA A 46 9.41 -2.16 2.21
CA ALA A 46 10.46 -1.53 3.01
C ALA A 46 10.79 -0.11 2.54
N SER A 47 10.91 0.10 1.21
CA SER A 47 11.16 1.43 0.66
C SER A 47 9.96 2.36 0.81
N GLU A 48 8.74 1.85 0.61
CA GLU A 48 7.54 2.65 0.79
C GLU A 48 7.30 3.01 2.27
N ALA A 49 7.66 2.13 3.21
CA ALA A 49 7.60 2.42 4.65
C ALA A 49 8.48 3.63 5.01
N GLN A 50 9.70 3.70 4.47
CA GLN A 50 10.59 4.82 4.69
C GLN A 50 10.02 6.13 4.11
N ARG A 51 9.46 6.07 2.90
CA ARG A 51 8.82 7.24 2.26
C ARG A 51 7.64 7.76 3.07
N VAL A 52 6.79 6.86 3.56
CA VAL A 52 5.65 7.22 4.42
C VAL A 52 6.13 7.83 5.74
N ALA A 53 7.19 7.29 6.35
CA ALA A 53 7.76 7.85 7.58
C ALA A 53 8.27 9.29 7.37
N VAL A 54 8.97 9.56 6.25
CA VAL A 54 9.41 10.91 5.88
C VAL A 54 8.22 11.83 5.67
N LEU A 55 7.20 11.40 4.92
CA LEU A 55 5.99 12.18 4.67
C LEU A 55 5.29 12.57 5.98
N LEU A 56 5.15 11.64 6.92
CA LEU A 56 4.52 11.89 8.21
C LEU A 56 5.35 12.87 9.06
N TYR A 57 6.67 12.75 9.04
CA TYR A 57 7.55 13.69 9.73
C TYR A 57 7.44 15.11 9.13
N GLU A 58 7.50 15.23 7.81
CA GLU A 58 7.33 16.53 7.13
C GLU A 58 5.95 17.14 7.38
N TYR A 59 4.90 16.32 7.42
CA TYR A 59 3.55 16.77 7.76
C TYR A 59 3.50 17.27 9.20
N HIS A 60 4.10 16.55 10.15
CA HIS A 60 4.20 16.98 11.54
C HIS A 60 4.95 18.30 11.69
N MET A 61 6.07 18.49 10.98
CA MET A 61 6.85 19.73 11.02
C MET A 61 6.13 20.95 10.40
N LYS A 62 5.08 20.72 9.60
CA LYS A 62 4.27 21.78 8.96
C LYS A 62 3.03 22.16 9.79
N LEU A 63 2.71 21.40 10.84
CA LEU A 63 1.63 21.66 11.79
C LEU A 63 2.16 22.45 12.99
#